data_AF-A0A2A5EFT5-F1
#
_entry.id   AF-A0A2A5EFT5-F1
#
_cell.length_a   1.000
_cell.length_b   1.000
_cell.length_c   1.000
_cell.angle_alpha   90.00
_cell.angle_beta   90.00
_cell.angle_gamma   90.00
#
_symmetry.space_group_name_H-M   'P 1'
#
loop_
_entity.id
_entity.type
_entity.pdbx_description
1 polymer ?
#
loop_
_entity_poly.entity_id
_entity_poly.type
_entity_poly.pdbx_seq_one_letter_code
_entity_poly.pdbx_strand_id
1 'polypeptide(L)'
;MYGKSLLEIQFELISKIPKQGSLLILGGGDGKILPLIFKTSPQLQLIYVEASSVMIKLAIKNSPREQNILFVHSDNFDYPTEHIDYVYAGFIFDVFNEQKISYIINKIESSHTNNLTWYVVDFDLSQNTNLLGIRRIQIKLSILFFKITTEHSIKTLPKVFQIFRQNGYNTLKYNTLKRGFLRSEVFKL
;
A
#
# COMPACT_ATOMS: atom_id res chain seq x y z
N MET A 1 12.65 -16.30 7.02
CA MET A 1 12.17 -15.63 5.79
C MET A 1 10.79 -15.06 6.04
N TYR A 2 10.60 -13.75 5.91
CA TYR A 2 9.30 -13.08 6.14
C TYR A 2 8.42 -13.03 4.89
N GLY A 3 8.96 -13.36 3.71
CA GLY A 3 8.26 -13.24 2.42
C GLY A 3 6.90 -13.94 2.36
N LYS A 4 6.75 -15.14 2.93
CA LYS A 4 5.45 -15.83 2.98
C LYS A 4 4.41 -15.03 3.74
N SER A 5 4.78 -14.47 4.90
CA SER A 5 3.85 -13.73 5.73
C SER A 5 3.56 -12.32 5.23
N LEU A 6 4.46 -11.71 4.44
CA LEU A 6 4.17 -10.47 3.71
C LEU A 6 3.11 -10.68 2.63
N LEU A 7 3.18 -11.80 1.89
CA LEU A 7 2.15 -12.14 0.91
C LEU A 7 0.85 -12.56 1.59
N GLU A 8 0.92 -13.34 2.66
CA GLU A 8 -0.23 -13.81 3.43
C GLU A 8 -1.11 -12.66 3.94
N ILE A 9 -0.51 -11.64 4.57
CA ILE A 9 -1.27 -10.50 5.08
C ILE A 9 -1.86 -9.64 3.97
N GLN A 10 -1.14 -9.47 2.86
CA GLN A 10 -1.67 -8.79 1.67
C GLN A 10 -2.85 -9.56 1.07
N PHE A 11 -2.75 -10.88 1.00
CA PHE A 11 -3.81 -11.73 0.44
C PHE A 11 -5.09 -11.65 1.27
N GLU A 12 -4.95 -11.67 2.59
CA GLU A 12 -6.08 -11.49 3.47
C GLU A 12 -6.73 -10.11 3.28
N LEU A 13 -5.94 -9.04 3.21
CA LEU A 13 -6.46 -7.70 2.98
C LEU A 13 -7.14 -7.57 1.60
N ILE A 14 -6.53 -8.10 0.54
CA ILE A 14 -7.08 -8.11 -0.82
C ILE A 14 -8.43 -8.84 -0.86
N SER A 15 -8.59 -9.91 -0.08
CA SER A 15 -9.88 -10.63 0.01
C SER A 15 -11.04 -9.78 0.56
N LYS A 16 -10.75 -8.61 1.15
CA LYS A 16 -11.74 -7.65 1.67
C LYS A 16 -12.04 -6.52 0.68
N ILE A 17 -11.32 -6.43 -0.43
CA ILE A 17 -11.57 -5.43 -1.47
C ILE A 17 -12.91 -5.74 -2.15
N PRO A 18 -13.73 -4.72 -2.48
CA PRO A 18 -15.02 -4.94 -3.12
C PRO A 18 -14.86 -5.50 -4.54
N LYS A 19 -15.95 -6.06 -5.09
CA LYS A 19 -15.91 -6.73 -6.39
C LYS A 19 -15.95 -5.78 -7.58
N GLN A 20 -16.42 -4.56 -7.38
CA GLN A 20 -16.68 -3.52 -8.38
C GLN A 20 -16.24 -2.18 -7.83
N GLY A 21 -16.09 -1.18 -8.70
CA GLY A 21 -15.60 0.16 -8.38
C GLY A 21 -14.21 0.42 -8.95
N SER A 22 -13.62 1.53 -8.52
CA SER A 22 -12.29 2.00 -8.93
C SER A 22 -11.32 1.95 -7.73
N LEU A 23 -10.22 1.22 -7.90
CA LEU A 23 -9.19 1.02 -6.88
C LEU A 23 -7.86 1.65 -7.33
N LEU A 24 -7.37 2.59 -6.54
CA LEU A 24 -6.02 3.12 -6.63
C LEU A 24 -5.05 2.21 -5.87
N ILE A 25 -4.03 1.68 -6.53
CA ILE A 25 -2.92 0.95 -5.92
C ILE A 25 -1.72 1.88 -5.85
N LEU A 26 -1.30 2.22 -4.63
CA LEU A 26 -0.14 3.06 -4.35
C LEU A 26 1.10 2.21 -4.08
N GLY A 27 2.15 2.40 -4.89
CA GLY A 27 3.43 1.71 -4.70
C GLY A 27 3.30 0.19 -4.79
N GLY A 28 2.58 -0.30 -5.81
CA GLY A 28 2.26 -1.73 -5.95
C GLY A 28 3.47 -2.64 -6.20
N GLY A 29 4.65 -2.06 -6.45
CA GLY A 29 5.88 -2.81 -6.70
C GLY A 29 5.85 -3.59 -8.01
N ASP A 30 6.28 -4.85 -7.97
CA ASP A 30 6.35 -5.73 -9.16
C ASP A 30 5.00 -6.33 -9.57
N GLY A 31 3.89 -5.92 -8.97
CA GLY A 31 2.53 -6.32 -9.36
C GLY A 31 2.15 -7.76 -9.02
N LYS A 32 2.89 -8.45 -8.14
CA LYS A 32 2.53 -9.82 -7.70
C LYS A 32 1.14 -9.95 -7.06
N ILE A 33 0.56 -8.85 -6.62
CA ILE A 33 -0.80 -8.79 -6.07
C ILE A 33 -1.89 -8.81 -7.16
N LEU A 34 -1.57 -8.41 -8.40
CA LEU A 34 -2.55 -8.20 -9.47
C LEU A 34 -3.33 -9.47 -9.84
N PRO A 35 -2.70 -10.67 -10.00
CA PRO A 35 -3.43 -11.90 -10.24
C PRO A 35 -4.44 -12.24 -9.15
N LEU A 36 -4.11 -11.95 -7.89
CA LEU A 36 -5.03 -12.23 -6.79
C LEU A 36 -6.21 -11.25 -6.81
N ILE A 37 -5.96 -9.96 -7.02
CA ILE A 37 -7.02 -8.95 -7.14
C ILE A 37 -7.95 -9.32 -8.29
N PHE A 38 -7.42 -9.72 -9.45
CA PHE A 38 -8.24 -10.15 -10.58
C PHE A 38 -9.08 -11.39 -10.26
N LYS A 39 -8.51 -12.36 -9.53
CA LYS A 39 -9.22 -13.57 -9.11
C LYS A 39 -10.39 -13.26 -8.18
N THR A 40 -10.25 -12.30 -7.26
CA THR A 40 -11.28 -11.97 -6.26
C THR A 40 -12.27 -10.92 -6.74
N SER A 41 -11.81 -9.97 -7.55
CA SER A 41 -12.53 -8.78 -8.00
C SER A 41 -12.24 -8.48 -9.48
N PRO A 42 -12.66 -9.37 -10.41
CA PRO A 42 -12.30 -9.27 -11.83
C PRO A 42 -12.87 -8.03 -12.54
N GLN A 43 -13.91 -7.40 -11.98
CA GLN A 43 -14.58 -6.22 -12.55
C GLN A 43 -14.03 -4.90 -11.99
N LEU A 44 -13.05 -4.95 -11.09
CA LEU A 44 -12.48 -3.77 -10.46
C LEU A 44 -11.59 -3.02 -11.47
N GLN A 45 -11.82 -1.71 -11.61
CA GLN A 45 -10.97 -0.85 -12.41
C GLN A 45 -9.76 -0.46 -11.56
N LEU A 46 -8.55 -0.71 -12.06
CA LEU A 46 -7.33 -0.44 -11.31
C LEU A 46 -6.59 0.77 -11.87
N ILE A 47 -6.15 1.65 -10.97
CA ILE A 47 -5.14 2.67 -11.25
C ILE A 47 -3.89 2.27 -10.48
N TYR A 48 -2.83 1.92 -11.17
CA TYR A 48 -1.62 1.38 -10.58
C TYR A 48 -0.50 2.42 -10.65
N VAL A 49 -0.18 3.05 -9.53
CA VAL A 49 0.83 4.10 -9.44
C VAL A 49 2.12 3.53 -8.83
N GLU A 50 3.22 3.66 -9.54
CA GLU A 50 4.53 3.18 -9.10
C GLU A 50 5.66 4.10 -9.59
N ALA A 51 6.64 4.36 -8.72
CA ALA A 51 7.74 5.28 -8.99
C ALA A 51 8.86 4.62 -9.81
N SER A 52 8.96 3.29 -9.78
CA SER A 52 9.97 2.55 -10.52
C SER A 52 9.46 2.06 -11.87
N SER A 53 10.00 2.62 -12.96
CA SER A 53 9.76 2.12 -14.32
C SER A 53 10.10 0.63 -14.52
N VAL A 54 11.08 0.10 -13.77
CA VAL A 54 11.42 -1.32 -13.78
C VAL A 54 10.31 -2.15 -13.13
N MET A 55 9.80 -1.70 -11.98
CA MET A 55 8.71 -2.37 -11.29
C MET A 55 7.41 -2.32 -12.10
N ILE A 56 7.11 -1.21 -12.78
CA ILE A 56 5.97 -1.13 -13.70
C ILE A 56 6.07 -2.17 -14.81
N LYS A 57 7.23 -2.33 -15.45
CA LYS A 57 7.41 -3.36 -16.49
C LYS A 57 7.18 -4.76 -15.94
N LEU A 58 7.62 -5.03 -14.71
CA LEU A 58 7.35 -6.31 -14.04
C LEU A 58 5.87 -6.47 -13.70
N ALA A 59 5.20 -5.41 -13.24
CA ALA A 59 3.78 -5.42 -12.91
C ALA A 59 2.91 -5.70 -14.15
N ILE A 60 3.22 -5.09 -15.30
CA ILE A 60 2.58 -5.37 -16.59
C ILE A 60 2.78 -6.84 -16.99
N LYS A 61 3.96 -7.41 -16.74
CA LYS A 61 4.22 -8.83 -17.03
C LYS A 61 3.43 -9.76 -16.09
N ASN A 62 3.24 -9.36 -14.84
CA ASN A 62 2.53 -10.12 -13.83
C ASN A 62 1.01 -9.92 -13.86
N SER A 63 0.50 -8.90 -14.57
CA SER A 63 -0.93 -8.65 -14.68
C SER A 63 -1.61 -9.65 -15.63
N PRO A 64 -2.76 -10.22 -15.23
CA PRO A 64 -3.68 -10.90 -16.15
C PRO A 64 -4.06 -10.00 -17.32
N ARG A 65 -4.13 -10.59 -18.52
CA ARG A 65 -4.34 -9.85 -19.78
C ARG A 65 -5.70 -9.14 -19.84
N GLU A 66 -6.71 -9.72 -19.22
CA GLU A 66 -8.10 -9.23 -19.21
C GLU A 66 -8.38 -8.25 -18.07
N GLN A 67 -7.41 -8.00 -17.18
CA GLN A 67 -7.60 -7.10 -16.06
C GLN A 67 -7.56 -5.64 -16.53
N ASN A 68 -8.55 -4.85 -16.12
CA ASN A 68 -8.61 -3.43 -16.47
C ASN A 68 -7.68 -2.63 -15.55
N ILE A 69 -6.50 -2.26 -16.07
CA ILE A 69 -5.45 -1.56 -15.31
C ILE A 69 -4.91 -0.38 -16.12
N LEU A 70 -4.95 0.81 -15.52
CA LEU A 70 -4.17 1.97 -15.93
C LEU A 70 -2.86 2.02 -15.15
N PHE A 71 -1.74 1.74 -15.82
CA PHE A 71 -0.41 1.88 -15.23
C PHE A 71 0.10 3.32 -15.33
N VAL A 72 0.50 3.89 -14.19
CA VAL A 72 0.99 5.27 -14.06
C VAL A 72 2.39 5.25 -13.45
N HIS A 73 3.38 5.77 -14.18
CA HIS A 73 4.73 5.98 -13.69
C HIS A 73 4.84 7.36 -13.05
N SER A 74 4.85 7.39 -11.71
CA SER A 74 4.88 8.63 -10.93
C SER A 74 5.54 8.38 -9.56
N ASP A 75 6.42 9.30 -9.17
CA ASP A 75 7.09 9.34 -7.85
C ASP A 75 6.39 10.28 -6.85
N ASN A 76 5.44 11.08 -7.33
CA ASN A 76 4.72 12.10 -6.57
C ASN A 76 3.26 11.73 -6.29
N PHE A 77 2.86 10.50 -6.65
CA PHE A 77 1.51 9.95 -6.52
C PHE A 77 0.44 10.71 -7.32
N ASP A 78 0.83 11.32 -8.44
CA ASP A 78 -0.10 11.90 -9.41
C ASP A 78 -0.66 10.81 -10.33
N TYR A 79 -1.94 10.92 -10.69
CA TYR A 79 -2.61 10.05 -11.64
C TYR A 79 -3.75 10.79 -12.35
N PRO A 80 -4.08 10.42 -13.60
CA PRO A 80 -5.02 11.17 -14.44
C PRO A 80 -6.46 10.67 -14.28
N THR A 81 -6.95 10.53 -13.04
CA THR A 81 -8.31 10.04 -12.79
C THR A 81 -9.03 10.96 -11.80
N GLU A 82 -10.28 11.31 -12.12
CA GLU A 82 -11.13 12.19 -11.30
C GLU A 82 -11.93 11.43 -10.23
N HIS A 83 -12.01 10.10 -10.31
CA HIS A 83 -12.82 9.30 -9.41
C HIS A 83 -12.18 7.94 -9.04
N ILE A 84 -12.11 7.69 -7.74
CA ILE A 84 -11.77 6.40 -7.13
C ILE A 84 -12.71 6.15 -5.95
N ASP A 85 -12.99 4.88 -5.68
CA ASP A 85 -13.78 4.46 -4.51
C ASP A 85 -12.87 4.00 -3.36
N TYR A 86 -11.73 3.40 -3.73
CA TYR A 86 -10.88 2.65 -2.82
C TYR A 86 -9.41 2.97 -3.07
N VAL A 87 -8.61 2.86 -2.01
CA VAL A 87 -7.14 2.93 -2.09
C VAL A 87 -6.55 1.67 -1.47
N TYR A 88 -5.58 1.04 -2.13
CA TYR A 88 -4.75 -0.01 -1.58
C TYR A 88 -3.31 0.50 -1.44
N ALA A 89 -2.77 0.44 -0.23
CA ALA A 89 -1.42 0.86 0.10
C ALA A 89 -0.72 -0.27 0.88
N GLY A 90 0.13 -1.02 0.19
CA GLY A 90 0.82 -2.18 0.76
C GLY A 90 2.33 -1.98 0.86
N PHE A 91 2.84 -1.85 2.09
CA PHE A 91 4.26 -1.66 2.41
C PHE A 91 4.90 -0.50 1.63
N ILE A 92 4.14 0.57 1.46
CA ILE A 92 4.59 1.80 0.78
C ILE A 92 4.84 2.92 1.80
N PHE A 93 4.24 2.87 2.99
CA PHE A 93 4.41 3.96 3.94
C PHE A 93 5.66 3.82 4.80
N ASP A 94 6.24 2.62 4.94
CA ASP A 94 7.49 2.41 5.66
C ASP A 94 8.71 3.12 5.07
N VAL A 95 8.61 3.57 3.80
CA VAL A 95 9.63 4.37 3.11
C VAL A 95 9.38 5.88 3.17
N PHE A 96 8.37 6.34 3.92
CA PHE A 96 8.10 7.77 4.15
C PHE A 96 8.13 8.14 5.65
N ASN A 97 8.51 9.39 5.94
CA ASN A 97 8.35 9.93 7.30
C ASN A 97 6.87 10.26 7.57
N GLU A 98 6.52 10.44 8.84
CA GLU A 98 5.12 10.62 9.26
C GLU A 98 4.45 11.86 8.63
N GLN A 99 5.21 12.94 8.42
CA GLN A 99 4.72 14.15 7.75
C GLN A 99 4.37 13.86 6.28
N LYS A 100 5.23 13.14 5.58
CA LYS A 100 5.02 12.78 4.18
C LYS A 100 3.85 11.80 4.01
N ILE A 101 3.69 10.84 4.93
CA ILE A 101 2.52 9.94 4.94
C ILE A 101 1.23 10.75 5.10
N SER A 102 1.17 11.65 6.08
CA SER A 102 0.01 12.51 6.31
C SER A 102 -0.30 13.38 5.08
N TYR A 103 0.73 13.93 4.44
CA TYR A 103 0.59 14.67 3.19
C TYR A 103 0.01 13.81 2.05
N ILE A 104 0.49 12.57 1.87
CA ILE A 104 -0.01 11.67 0.82
C ILE A 104 -1.49 11.34 1.05
N ILE A 105 -1.87 10.98 2.28
CA ILE A 105 -3.26 10.67 2.65
C ILE A 105 -4.16 11.87 2.35
N ASN A 106 -3.80 13.06 2.84
CA ASN A 106 -4.60 14.27 2.66
C ASN A 106 -4.68 14.69 1.19
N LYS A 107 -3.58 14.59 0.43
CA LYS A 107 -3.57 14.89 -1.01
C LYS A 107 -4.57 14.01 -1.76
N ILE A 108 -4.54 12.70 -1.51
CA ILE A 108 -5.42 11.75 -2.21
C ILE A 108 -6.87 11.96 -1.79
N GLU A 109 -7.14 12.09 -0.50
CA GLU A 109 -8.50 12.29 0.01
C GLU A 109 -9.11 13.60 -0.50
N SER A 110 -8.37 14.72 -0.46
CA SER A 110 -8.86 16.02 -0.94
C SER A 110 -9.03 16.11 -2.46
N SER A 111 -8.46 15.17 -3.21
CA SER A 111 -8.65 15.11 -4.67
C SER A 111 -9.97 14.46 -5.07
N HIS A 112 -10.76 13.95 -4.11
CA HIS A 112 -11.97 13.17 -4.35
C HIS A 112 -13.13 13.73 -3.53
N THR A 113 -14.33 13.72 -4.11
CA THR A 113 -15.54 14.25 -3.44
C THR A 113 -16.16 13.27 -2.45
N ASN A 114 -15.81 11.99 -2.54
CA ASN A 114 -16.31 10.90 -1.71
C ASN A 114 -15.25 10.44 -0.71
N ASN A 115 -15.66 10.11 0.52
CA ASN A 115 -14.77 9.50 1.51
C ASN A 115 -14.27 8.15 0.99
N LEU A 116 -12.94 8.04 0.83
CA LEU A 116 -12.29 6.86 0.30
C LEU A 116 -12.22 5.76 1.36
N THR A 117 -12.35 4.51 0.93
CA THR A 117 -12.01 3.38 1.80
C THR A 117 -10.58 2.93 1.54
N TRP A 118 -9.73 3.02 2.56
CA TRP A 118 -8.32 2.68 2.47
C TRP A 118 -8.07 1.25 2.97
N TYR A 119 -7.33 0.48 2.20
CA TYR A 119 -6.85 -0.86 2.49
C TYR A 119 -5.35 -0.76 2.69
N VAL A 120 -4.92 -0.71 3.94
CA VAL A 120 -3.53 -0.43 4.30
C VAL A 120 -2.91 -1.67 4.92
N VAL A 121 -1.75 -2.06 4.45
CA VAL A 121 -0.94 -3.11 5.08
C VAL A 121 0.49 -2.64 5.19
N ASP A 122 1.01 -2.62 6.41
CA ASP A 122 2.34 -2.10 6.69
C ASP A 122 2.89 -2.69 8.00
N PHE A 123 4.08 -2.25 8.38
CA PHE A 123 4.71 -2.62 9.64
C PHE A 123 4.14 -1.82 10.81
N ASP A 124 3.92 -2.50 11.93
CA ASP A 124 3.46 -1.87 13.17
C ASP A 124 4.46 -2.09 14.31
N LEU A 125 4.98 -0.99 14.86
CA LEU A 125 5.87 -0.97 16.02
C LEU A 125 5.14 -0.76 17.35
N SER A 126 3.81 -0.70 17.36
CA SER A 126 3.02 -0.46 18.59
C SER A 126 3.16 -1.57 19.65
N GLN A 127 3.77 -2.71 19.31
CA GLN A 127 4.01 -3.83 20.23
C GLN A 127 5.51 -4.05 20.49
N ASN A 128 5.85 -4.41 21.74
CA ASN A 128 7.19 -4.76 22.24
C ASN A 128 7.80 -5.95 21.47
N THR A 129 8.26 -5.70 20.25
CA THR A 129 8.79 -6.68 19.33
C THR A 129 10.29 -6.48 19.16
N ASN A 130 11.04 -7.57 18.93
CA ASN A 130 12.50 -7.55 18.81
C ASN A 130 12.96 -6.70 17.60
N LEU A 131 13.30 -5.44 17.88
CA LEU A 131 13.65 -4.37 16.94
C LEU A 131 14.75 -4.74 15.92
N LEU A 132 15.67 -5.65 16.29
CA LEU A 132 16.82 -6.01 15.45
C LEU A 132 16.46 -6.84 14.21
N GLY A 133 15.50 -7.77 14.33
CA GLY A 133 15.03 -8.57 13.19
C GLY A 133 14.17 -7.76 12.23
N ILE A 134 13.39 -6.84 12.81
CA ILE A 134 12.51 -5.88 12.12
C ILE A 134 13.32 -4.94 11.23
N ARG A 135 14.36 -4.31 11.80
CA ARG A 135 15.25 -3.41 11.06
C ARG A 135 15.87 -4.07 9.82
N ARG A 136 16.22 -5.35 9.88
CA ARG A 136 16.81 -6.06 8.72
C ARG A 136 15.81 -6.27 7.57
N ILE A 137 14.52 -6.44 7.87
CA ILE A 137 13.46 -6.60 6.85
C ILE A 137 13.14 -5.25 6.25
N GLN A 138 12.94 -4.25 7.11
CA GLN A 138 12.75 -2.85 6.71
C GLN A 138 13.88 -2.44 5.79
N ILE A 139 15.14 -2.53 6.23
CA ILE A 139 16.31 -2.17 5.41
C ILE A 139 16.31 -2.92 4.06
N LYS A 140 15.90 -4.19 3.99
CA LYS A 140 15.86 -4.91 2.72
C LYS A 140 14.75 -4.44 1.78
N LEU A 141 13.55 -4.16 2.30
CA LEU A 141 12.44 -3.60 1.51
C LEU A 141 12.74 -2.17 1.11
N SER A 142 13.17 -1.35 2.07
CA SER A 142 13.70 -0.03 1.84
C SER A 142 14.78 -0.07 0.75
N ILE A 143 15.83 -0.89 0.83
CA ILE A 143 16.86 -0.96 -0.24
C ILE A 143 16.26 -1.35 -1.61
N LEU A 144 15.22 -2.17 -1.65
CA LEU A 144 14.54 -2.56 -2.89
C LEU A 144 13.76 -1.38 -3.50
N PHE A 145 13.14 -0.52 -2.67
CA PHE A 145 12.45 0.71 -3.08
C PHE A 145 13.42 1.88 -3.34
N PHE A 146 14.46 2.05 -2.52
CA PHE A 146 15.41 3.17 -2.50
C PHE A 146 16.47 3.12 -3.61
N LYS A 147 16.64 2.01 -4.33
CA LYS A 147 17.64 1.97 -5.40
C LYS A 147 17.26 2.85 -6.61
N ILE A 148 16.09 3.50 -6.58
CA ILE A 148 15.52 4.20 -7.75
C ILE A 148 15.05 5.64 -7.43
N THR A 149 14.80 6.02 -6.17
CA THR A 149 14.35 7.39 -5.82
C THR A 149 15.04 7.93 -4.56
N THR A 150 15.30 9.23 -4.58
CA THR A 150 16.26 10.00 -3.77
C THR A 150 15.93 10.17 -2.28
N GLU A 151 16.99 10.34 -1.47
CA GLU A 151 17.14 11.08 -0.19
C GLU A 151 16.19 10.87 1.03
N HIS A 152 15.27 9.91 1.08
CA HIS A 152 14.51 9.68 2.33
C HIS A 152 15.23 8.74 3.33
N SER A 153 16.23 9.27 4.02
CA SER A 153 16.87 8.58 5.16
C SER A 153 15.98 8.57 6.40
N ILE A 154 15.00 7.66 6.42
CA ILE A 154 14.13 7.49 7.58
C ILE A 154 14.89 6.81 8.71
N LYS A 155 14.99 7.50 9.85
CA LYS A 155 15.69 7.01 11.04
C LYS A 155 14.86 6.02 11.86
N THR A 156 13.53 6.04 11.72
CA THR A 156 12.58 5.25 12.52
C THR A 156 11.38 4.84 11.69
N LEU A 157 10.93 3.59 11.81
CA LEU A 157 9.70 3.12 11.16
C LEU A 157 8.50 3.98 11.61
N PRO A 158 7.70 4.51 10.67
CA PRO A 158 6.61 5.41 10.98
C PRO A 158 5.46 4.68 11.68
N LYS A 159 4.69 5.40 12.50
CA LYS A 159 3.47 4.85 13.13
C LYS A 159 2.27 4.95 12.19
N VAL A 160 2.33 4.26 11.04
CA VAL A 160 1.34 4.34 9.94
C VAL A 160 -0.11 4.31 10.44
N PHE A 161 -0.47 3.31 11.23
CA PHE A 161 -1.85 3.13 11.72
C PHE A 161 -2.30 4.19 12.73
N GLN A 162 -1.36 4.83 13.44
CA GLN A 162 -1.67 5.96 14.31
C GLN A 162 -1.93 7.23 13.49
N ILE A 163 -1.19 7.43 12.39
CA ILE A 163 -1.37 8.57 11.48
C ILE A 163 -2.78 8.57 10.87
N PHE A 164 -3.30 7.41 10.44
CA PHE A 164 -4.68 7.31 9.95
C PHE A 164 -5.69 7.80 11.00
N ARG A 165 -5.56 7.35 12.26
CA ARG A 165 -6.45 7.77 13.35
C ARG A 165 -6.32 9.27 13.66
N GLN A 166 -5.11 9.80 13.62
CA GLN A 166 -4.86 11.25 13.83
C GLN A 166 -5.47 12.10 12.72
N ASN A 167 -5.58 11.57 11.50
CA ASN A 167 -6.30 12.21 10.40
C ASN A 167 -7.82 11.93 10.44
N GLY A 168 -8.36 11.38 11.54
CA GLY A 168 -9.80 11.20 11.73
C GLY A 168 -10.38 9.90 11.19
N TYR A 169 -9.57 8.99 10.63
CA TYR A 169 -10.09 7.73 10.08
C TYR A 169 -10.49 6.75 11.18
N ASN A 170 -11.60 6.06 10.94
CA ASN A 170 -12.08 4.95 11.73
C ASN A 170 -11.58 3.60 11.16
N THR A 171 -11.18 2.68 12.05
CA THR A 171 -10.86 1.30 11.68
C THR A 171 -12.15 0.50 11.49
N LEU A 172 -12.40 0.02 10.27
CA LEU A 172 -13.52 -0.87 9.96
C LEU A 172 -13.16 -2.34 10.26
N LYS A 173 -11.95 -2.76 9.90
CA LYS A 173 -11.41 -4.11 10.09
C LYS A 173 -9.91 -4.04 10.28
N TYR A 174 -9.34 -4.96 11.04
CA TYR A 174 -7.89 -5.12 11.12
C TYR A 174 -7.49 -6.58 11.27
N ASN A 175 -6.27 -6.90 10.87
CA ASN A 175 -5.61 -8.15 11.20
C ASN A 175 -4.12 -7.93 11.49
N THR A 176 -3.50 -8.83 12.24
CA THR A 176 -2.07 -8.83 12.51
C THR A 176 -1.44 -10.20 12.32
N LEU A 177 -0.21 -10.23 11.80
CA LEU A 177 0.65 -11.42 11.79
C LEU A 177 1.95 -11.13 12.55
N LYS A 178 2.73 -12.19 12.81
CA LYS A 178 4.07 -12.09 13.43
C LYS A 178 4.07 -11.31 14.76
N ARG A 179 3.17 -11.68 15.68
CA ARG A 179 3.02 -11.05 17.00
C ARG A 179 2.79 -9.53 16.91
N GLY A 180 1.96 -9.11 15.95
CA GLY A 180 1.63 -7.70 15.77
C GLY A 180 2.51 -6.92 14.80
N PHE A 181 3.65 -7.47 14.38
CA PHE A 181 4.62 -6.73 13.57
C PHE A 181 4.11 -6.39 12.17
N LEU A 182 3.35 -7.30 11.56
CA LEU A 182 2.67 -7.02 10.30
C LEU A 182 1.22 -6.73 10.64
N ARG A 183 0.70 -5.62 10.12
CA ARG A 183 -0.66 -5.21 10.39
C ARG A 183 -1.33 -4.80 9.09
N SER A 184 -2.60 -5.15 8.97
CA SER A 184 -3.47 -4.67 7.91
C SER A 184 -4.71 -4.05 8.53
N GLU A 185 -5.18 -2.96 7.95
CA GLU A 185 -6.37 -2.24 8.37
C GLU A 185 -7.17 -1.75 7.18
N VAL A 186 -8.49 -1.77 7.35
CA VAL A 186 -9.42 -1.08 6.46
C VAL A 186 -9.90 0.17 7.17
N PHE A 187 -9.65 1.33 6.58
CA PHE A 187 -9.97 2.64 7.14
C PHE A 187 -11.04 3.36 6.32
N LYS A 188 -11.82 4.20 6.99
CA LYS A 188 -12.74 5.16 6.37
C LYS A 188 -12.91 6.39 7.26
N LEU A 189 -12.96 7.59 6.67
CA LEU A 189 -13.32 8.83 7.37
C LEU A 189 -14.78 8.79 7.81
#